data_AF-A0A453P2D2-F1
#
_entry.id   AF-A0A453P2D2-F1
#
_cell.length_a   1.000
_cell.length_b   1.000
_cell.length_c   1.000
_cell.angle_alpha   90.00
_cell.angle_beta   90.00
_cell.angle_gamma   90.00
#
_symmetry.space_group_name_H-M   'P 1'
#
loop_
_entity.id
_entity.type
_entity.pdbx_description
1 polymer ?
#
loop_
_entity_poly.entity_id
_entity_poly.type
_entity_poly.pdbx_seq_one_letter_code
_entity_poly.pdbx_strand_id
1 'polypeptide(L)'
;MIEGSPAFHPKPQEEAAKMICSEGLRPLFKNKPKSYPEGVKELIQECWDPTPSIRPTFSDIIERLNKISASCSKQTRWRDNFKLPWKQAVHK
;
A
#
# COMPACT_ATOMS: atom_id res chain seq x y z
N MET A 1 2.83 7.84 3.39
CA MET A 1 2.26 7.06 2.26
C MET A 1 2.94 7.47 0.95
N ILE A 2 3.03 6.58 -0.04
CA ILE A 2 3.83 6.75 -1.28
C ILE A 2 3.44 8.01 -2.07
N GLU A 3 2.13 8.28 -2.20
CA GLU A 3 1.60 9.43 -2.94
C GLU A 3 1.72 10.78 -2.23
N GLY A 4 2.13 10.79 -0.95
CA GLY A 4 2.32 12.03 -0.16
C GLY A 4 1.04 12.82 0.13
N SER A 5 -0.12 12.40 -0.39
CA SER A 5 -1.42 13.03 -0.21
C SER A 5 -2.51 11.99 0.07
N PRO A 6 -3.62 12.37 0.72
CA PRO A 6 -4.78 11.50 0.89
C PRO A 6 -5.41 11.10 -0.45
N ALA A 7 -6.14 9.99 -0.43
CA ALA A 7 -6.98 9.55 -1.55
C ALA A 7 -7.92 10.68 -2.01
N PHE A 8 -7.98 10.91 -3.32
CA PHE A 8 -8.85 11.92 -3.97
C PHE A 8 -8.62 13.39 -3.57
N HIS A 9 -7.49 13.75 -2.94
CA HIS A 9 -7.12 15.16 -2.72
C HIS A 9 -7.19 15.97 -4.04
N PRO A 10 -7.76 17.19 -4.05
CA PRO A 10 -8.13 18.03 -2.89
C PRO A 10 -9.54 17.86 -2.32
N LYS A 11 -10.27 16.81 -2.71
CA LYS A 11 -11.65 16.62 -2.23
C LYS A 11 -11.70 16.44 -0.70
N PRO A 12 -12.77 16.92 -0.03
CA PRO A 12 -12.99 16.67 1.40
C PRO A 12 -13.05 15.17 1.70
N GLN A 13 -12.69 14.79 2.93
CA GLN A 13 -12.64 13.38 3.35
C GLN A 13 -14.00 12.67 3.26
N GLU A 14 -15.09 13.38 3.55
CA GLU A 14 -16.45 12.83 3.43
C GLU A 14 -16.80 12.51 1.97
N GLU A 15 -16.46 13.41 1.04
CA GLU A 15 -16.65 13.18 -0.38
C GLU A 15 -15.78 12.01 -0.87
N ALA A 16 -14.51 11.95 -0.43
CA ALA A 16 -13.60 10.83 -0.68
C ALA A 16 -14.19 9.49 -0.21
N ALA A 17 -14.78 9.45 1.00
CA ALA A 17 -15.42 8.25 1.52
C ALA A 17 -16.64 7.85 0.67
N LYS A 18 -17.46 8.81 0.24
CA LYS A 18 -18.61 8.55 -0.65
C LYS A 18 -18.15 7.93 -1.98
N MET A 19 -17.13 8.48 -2.63
CA MET A 19 -16.59 7.92 -3.87
C MET A 19 -16.05 6.49 -3.68
N ILE A 20 -15.43 6.19 -2.53
CA ILE A 20 -14.86 4.85 -2.26
C ILE A 20 -15.93 3.81 -1.95
N CYS A 21 -16.87 4.17 -1.06
CA CYS A 21 -17.83 3.23 -0.48
C CYS A 21 -19.09 3.10 -1.32
N SER A 22 -19.58 4.20 -1.90
CA SER A 22 -20.82 4.21 -2.67
C SER A 22 -20.59 4.05 -4.17
N GLU A 23 -19.52 4.66 -4.70
CA GLU A 23 -19.23 4.64 -6.15
C GLU A 23 -18.17 3.59 -6.53
N GLY A 24 -17.51 2.97 -5.55
CA GLY A 24 -16.49 1.94 -5.78
C GLY A 24 -15.20 2.47 -6.42
N LEU A 25 -14.98 3.79 -6.45
CA LEU A 25 -13.80 4.38 -7.05
C LEU A 25 -12.54 4.07 -6.24
N ARG A 26 -11.41 3.95 -6.96
CA ARG A 26 -10.07 3.76 -6.40
C ARG A 26 -9.13 4.85 -6.90
N PRO A 27 -8.26 5.42 -6.04
CA PRO A 27 -7.30 6.44 -6.48
C PRO A 27 -6.35 5.90 -7.55
N LEU A 28 -6.03 6.75 -8.53
CA LEU A 28 -4.98 6.46 -9.51
C LEU A 28 -3.59 6.60 -8.88
N PHE A 29 -2.64 5.78 -9.33
CA PHE A 29 -1.23 5.94 -9.02
C PHE A 29 -0.66 7.10 -9.83
N LYS A 30 -0.46 8.27 -9.20
CA LYS A 30 0.01 9.50 -9.85
C LYS A 30 1.53 9.56 -9.93
N ASN A 31 2.21 8.97 -8.95
CA ASN A 31 3.67 8.95 -8.92
C ASN A 31 4.30 8.08 -10.02
N LYS A 32 5.52 8.45 -10.43
CA LYS A 32 6.28 7.74 -11.46
C LYS A 32 6.45 6.25 -11.10
N PRO A 33 6.50 5.32 -12.07
CA PRO A 33 6.67 3.89 -11.81
C PRO A 33 7.85 3.57 -10.87
N LYS A 34 8.97 4.26 -11.01
CA LYS A 34 10.17 4.09 -10.16
C LYS A 34 9.96 4.43 -8.67
N SER A 35 8.89 5.14 -8.33
CA SER A 35 8.52 5.45 -6.95
C SER A 35 7.84 4.27 -6.24
N TYR A 36 7.47 3.24 -6.99
CA TYR A 36 6.86 2.03 -6.50
C TYR A 36 7.87 0.89 -6.57
N PRO A 37 8.15 0.20 -5.45
CA PRO A 37 8.80 -1.10 -5.52
C PRO A 37 8.00 -2.04 -6.44
N GLU A 38 8.72 -2.91 -7.13
CA GLU A 38 8.11 -3.90 -8.02
C GLU A 38 7.05 -4.73 -7.28
N GLY A 39 5.88 -4.94 -7.89
CA GLY A 39 4.76 -5.67 -7.28
C GLY A 39 3.94 -4.92 -6.22
N VAL A 40 4.35 -3.73 -5.75
CA VAL A 40 3.54 -2.97 -4.75
C VAL A 40 2.22 -2.47 -5.34
N LYS A 41 2.22 -2.02 -6.60
CA LYS A 41 0.98 -1.54 -7.23
C LYS A 41 -0.05 -2.64 -7.35
N GLU A 42 0.38 -3.81 -7.80
CA GLU A 42 -0.44 -5.01 -7.95
C GLU A 42 -1.02 -5.43 -6.59
N LEU A 43 -0.19 -5.47 -5.55
CA LEU A 43 -0.64 -5.79 -4.19
C LEU A 43 -1.67 -4.78 -3.66
N ILE A 44 -1.45 -3.48 -3.87
CA ILE A 44 -2.43 -2.44 -3.50
C ILE A 44 -3.75 -2.67 -4.26
N GLN A 45 -3.68 -3.03 -5.55
CA GLN A 45 -4.86 -3.28 -6.37
C GLN A 45 -5.69 -4.47 -5.89
N GLU A 46 -5.05 -5.56 -5.51
CA GLU A 46 -5.74 -6.73 -4.96
C GLU A 46 -6.36 -6.42 -3.57
N CYS A 47 -5.67 -5.65 -2.72
CA CYS A 47 -6.15 -5.31 -1.38
C CYS A 47 -7.49 -4.57 -1.36
N TRP A 48 -7.77 -3.79 -2.42
CA TRP A 48 -8.99 -3.00 -2.53
C TRP A 48 -9.93 -3.47 -3.65
N ASP A 49 -9.76 -4.71 -4.12
CA ASP A 49 -10.57 -5.33 -5.17
C ASP A 49 -12.08 -5.23 -4.81
N PRO A 50 -12.97 -4.91 -5.77
CA PRO A 50 -14.41 -4.88 -5.51
C PRO A 50 -14.95 -6.22 -5.00
N THR A 51 -14.36 -7.33 -5.42
CA THR A 51 -14.72 -8.69 -5.00
C THR A 51 -13.97 -9.06 -3.73
N PRO A 52 -14.66 -9.22 -2.57
CA PRO A 52 -13.98 -9.46 -1.30
C PRO A 52 -13.15 -10.74 -1.26
N SER A 53 -13.54 -11.77 -2.02
CA SER A 53 -12.82 -13.05 -2.09
C SER A 53 -11.51 -12.99 -2.87
N ILE A 54 -11.28 -11.93 -3.67
CA ILE A 54 -10.01 -11.70 -4.38
C ILE A 54 -8.98 -11.05 -3.45
N ARG A 55 -9.45 -10.38 -2.39
CA ARG A 55 -8.57 -9.65 -1.48
C ARG A 55 -7.66 -10.62 -0.73
N PRO A 56 -6.34 -10.39 -0.71
CA PRO A 56 -5.41 -11.25 0.00
C PRO A 56 -5.66 -11.21 1.50
N THR A 57 -5.34 -12.31 2.18
CA THR A 57 -5.36 -12.30 3.65
C THR A 57 -4.22 -11.43 4.17
N PHE A 58 -4.32 -10.98 5.43
CA PHE A 58 -3.22 -10.24 6.05
C PHE A 58 -1.90 -11.02 6.05
N SER A 59 -1.95 -12.36 6.20
CA SER A 59 -0.77 -13.22 6.10
C SER A 59 -0.12 -13.15 4.72
N ASP A 60 -0.92 -13.25 3.65
CA ASP A 60 -0.44 -13.13 2.26
C ASP A 60 0.17 -11.76 1.99
N ILE A 61 -0.46 -10.69 2.51
CA ILE A 61 0.04 -9.31 2.41
C ILE A 61 1.43 -9.21 3.06
N ILE A 62 1.60 -9.73 4.28
CA ILE A 62 2.89 -9.68 5.00
C ILE A 62 3.96 -10.46 4.22
N GLU A 63 3.63 -11.64 3.72
CA GLU A 63 4.57 -12.46 2.94
C GLU A 63 5.01 -11.76 1.65
N ARG A 64 4.06 -11.22 0.87
CA ARG A 64 4.36 -10.46 -0.35
C ARG A 64 5.16 -9.20 -0.05
N LEU A 65 4.78 -8.44 0.98
CA LEU A 65 5.55 -7.27 1.39
C LEU A 65 6.98 -7.65 1.77
N ASN A 66 7.21 -8.72 2.54
CA ASN A 66 8.56 -9.17 2.89
C ASN A 66 9.39 -9.53 1.65
N LYS A 67 8.80 -10.19 0.64
CA LYS A 67 9.44 -10.52 -0.64
C LYS A 67 9.84 -9.27 -1.43
N ILE A 68 8.92 -8.31 -1.58
CA ILE A 68 9.17 -6.99 -2.20
C ILE A 68 10.28 -6.24 -1.45
N SER A 69 10.25 -6.33 -0.11
CA SER A 69 11.24 -5.74 0.78
C SER A 69 12.65 -6.27 0.48
N ALA A 70 12.78 -7.60 0.31
CA ALA A 70 14.08 -8.25 0.10
C ALA A 70 14.69 -7.93 -1.26
N SER A 71 13.86 -7.78 -2.30
CA SER A 71 14.30 -7.43 -3.65
C SER A 71 14.75 -5.97 -3.79
N CYS A 72 14.33 -5.09 -2.88
CA CYS A 72 14.73 -3.68 -2.85
C CYS A 72 16.08 -3.46 -2.14
N SER A 73 17.12 -4.15 -2.59
CA SER A 73 18.47 -4.13 -1.98
C SER A 73 19.24 -2.80 -2.13
N LYS A 74 18.67 -1.78 -2.79
CA LYS A 74 19.34 -0.48 -3.07
C LYS A 74 18.60 0.77 -2.58
N GLN A 75 17.44 0.64 -1.93
CA GLN A 75 16.65 1.79 -1.48
C GLN A 75 16.53 1.78 0.04
N THR A 76 17.56 2.27 0.74
CA THR A 76 17.54 2.50 2.21
C THR A 76 16.29 3.25 2.68
N ARG A 77 15.75 4.14 1.84
CA ARG A 77 14.61 5.01 2.15
C ARG A 77 13.28 4.31 2.45
N TRP A 78 12.97 3.13 1.89
CA TRP A 78 11.68 2.46 2.18
C TRP A 78 11.70 1.70 3.50
N ARG A 79 12.85 1.11 3.88
CA ARG A 79 13.03 0.43 5.17
C ARG A 79 12.86 1.38 6.34
N ASP A 80 13.34 2.61 6.18
CA ASP A 80 13.23 3.64 7.22
C ASP A 80 11.80 4.16 7.39
N ASN A 81 11.04 4.25 6.30
CA ASN A 81 9.64 4.70 6.34
C ASN A 81 8.65 3.62 6.86
N PHE A 82 9.03 2.34 6.78
CA PHE A 82 8.23 1.21 7.28
C PHE A 82 8.96 0.47 8.41
N LYS A 83 9.51 1.20 9.39
CA LYS A 83 9.94 0.58 10.65
C LYS A 83 8.72 0.02 11.37
N LEU A 84 8.41 -1.25 11.10
CA LEU A 84 7.37 -2.01 11.78
C LEU A 84 7.79 -2.18 13.25
N PRO A 85 7.07 -1.59 14.23
CA PRO A 85 7.47 -1.58 15.64
C PRO A 85 7.70 -2.99 16.21
N TRP A 86 6.96 -3.98 15.70
CA TRP A 86 6.97 -5.36 16.17
C TRP A 86 8.17 -6.19 15.67
N LYS A 87 8.91 -5.75 14.63
CA LYS A 87 10.13 -6.45 14.20
C LYS A 87 11.33 -6.24 15.14
N GLN A 88 11.25 -5.32 16.10
CA GLN A 88 12.32 -5.06 17.08
C GLN A 88 12.13 -5.84 18.40
N ALA A 89 11.00 -6.50 18.59
CA ALA A 89 10.63 -7.10 19.88
C ALA A 89 11.19 -8.51 20.14
N VAL A 90 12.05 -9.06 19.26
CA VAL A 90 12.53 -10.46 19.35
C VAL A 90 13.95 -10.58 19.92
N HIS A 91 14.51 -9.49 20.46
CA HIS A 91 15.77 -9.54 21.21
C HIS A 91 15.59 -8.97 22.62
N LYS A 92 14.90 -9.73 23.47
CA LYS A 92 15.10 -9.72 24.93
C LYS A 92 14.95 -11.12 25.46
#